data_AF-A0A6M1EA95-F1
#
_entry.id   AF-A0A6M1EA95-F1
#
_cell.length_a   1.000
_cell.length_b   1.000
_cell.length_c   1.000
_cell.angle_alpha   90.00
_cell.angle_beta   90.00
_cell.angle_gamma   90.00
#
_symmetry.space_group_name_H-M   'P 1'
#
loop_
_entity.id
_entity.type
_entity.pdbx_description
1 polymer ?
#
loop_
_entity_poly.entity_id
_entity_poly.type
_entity_poly.pdbx_seq_one_letter_code
_entity_poly.pdbx_strand_id
1 'polypeptide(L)' 'EGDGIQGKGLLDGPFYGMNMDATTLDSFYKRTITVNRMFKPFQYLLPIPVNEVFKSKLLVQNPGYGAGE' A
#
# COMPACT_ATOMS: atom_id res chain seq x y z
N GLU A 1 -18.79 18.64 -5.04
CA GLU A 1 -17.59 18.00 -5.64
C GLU A 1 -16.57 17.85 -4.52
N GLY A 2 -16.13 16.70 -4.03
CA GLY A 2 -16.19 15.32 -4.46
C GLY A 2 -15.01 14.60 -3.78
N ASP A 3 -14.92 14.64 -2.44
CA ASP A 3 -13.87 13.90 -1.67
C ASP A 3 -14.29 12.43 -1.51
N GLY A 4 -14.69 11.83 -2.63
CA GLY A 4 -15.22 10.48 -2.70
C GLY A 4 -14.15 9.47 -2.28
N ILE A 5 -14.34 8.88 -1.10
CA ILE A 5 -13.64 7.69 -0.58
C ILE A 5 -12.13 7.74 -0.86
N GLN A 6 -11.39 8.43 0.02
CA GLN A 6 -9.93 8.42 0.00
C GLN A 6 -9.41 6.99 -0.04
N GLY A 7 -8.78 6.62 -1.15
CA GLY A 7 -8.35 5.24 -1.47
C GLY A 7 -9.51 4.36 -1.93
N LYS A 8 -9.82 4.33 -3.23
CA LYS A 8 -10.61 3.23 -3.81
C LYS A 8 -9.76 1.97 -3.70
N GLY A 9 -9.92 1.20 -2.62
CA GLY A 9 -8.98 0.15 -2.22
C GLY A 9 -8.23 0.38 -0.91
N LEU A 10 -8.62 1.35 -0.06
CA LEU A 10 -8.24 1.66 1.35
C LEU A 10 -6.76 1.70 1.75
N LEU A 11 -5.87 1.03 1.02
CA LEU A 11 -4.47 0.79 1.31
C LEU A 11 -3.58 1.12 0.10
N ASP A 12 -4.15 1.38 -1.09
CA ASP A 12 -3.42 1.81 -2.30
C ASP A 12 -3.81 3.24 -2.67
N GLY A 13 -2.87 4.19 -2.48
CA GLY A 13 -3.00 5.58 -2.91
C GLY A 13 -2.64 6.65 -1.87
N PRO A 14 -2.76 7.93 -2.27
CA PRO A 14 -2.40 9.08 -1.44
C PRO A 14 -3.48 9.40 -0.39
N PHE A 15 -3.02 9.63 0.83
CA PHE A 15 -3.78 10.17 1.95
C PHE A 15 -3.41 11.62 2.14
N TYR A 16 -4.43 12.45 2.34
CA TYR A 16 -4.27 13.88 2.44
C TYR A 16 -4.60 14.38 3.84
N GLY A 17 -3.75 15.26 4.35
CA GLY A 17 -3.91 15.95 5.63
C GLY A 17 -3.55 17.43 5.50
N MET A 18 -3.42 18.09 6.65
CA MET A 18 -2.92 19.47 6.75
C MET A 18 -1.39 19.49 6.73
N ASN A 19 -0.80 20.64 6.40
CA ASN A 19 0.65 20.78 6.32
C ASN A 19 1.26 21.03 7.70
N MET A 20 1.78 19.98 8.33
CA MET A 20 2.43 20.05 9.64
C MET A 20 3.76 20.82 9.64
N ASP A 21 4.40 20.96 8.48
CA ASP A 21 5.68 21.67 8.33
C ASP A 21 5.48 23.18 8.07
N ALA A 22 4.23 23.64 8.07
CA ALA A 22 3.91 25.05 7.82
C ALA A 22 4.29 25.95 9.00
N THR A 23 4.85 27.13 8.68
CA THR A 23 5.20 28.17 9.66
C THR A 23 4.11 29.23 9.84
N THR A 24 3.10 29.24 8.98
CA THR A 24 1.95 30.15 9.06
C THR A 24 0.64 29.37 9.11
N LEU A 25 -0.36 29.94 9.80
CA LEU A 25 -1.68 29.33 9.95
C LEU A 25 -2.37 29.09 8.59
N ASP A 26 -2.26 30.04 7.66
CA ASP A 26 -2.77 29.89 6.29
C ASP A 26 -2.10 28.73 5.55
N SER A 27 -0.80 28.52 5.75
CA SER A 27 -0.08 27.42 5.11
C SER A 27 -0.38 26.07 5.75
N PHE A 28 -0.71 26.05 7.04
CA PHE A 28 -1.15 24.85 7.75
C PHE A 28 -2.44 24.30 7.16
N TYR A 29 -3.42 25.17 6.88
CA TYR A 29 -4.71 24.78 6.29
C TYR A 29 -4.63 24.32 4.83
N LYS A 30 -3.45 24.32 4.20
CA LYS A 30 -3.26 23.76 2.86
C LYS A 30 -3.24 22.24 2.92
N ARG A 31 -4.11 21.60 2.13
CA ARG A 31 -4.17 20.15 1.99
C ARG A 31 -2.90 19.64 1.29
N THR A 32 -2.20 18.71 1.93
CA THR A 32 -0.95 18.11 1.45
C THR A 32 -1.02 16.58 1.56
N ILE A 33 -0.17 15.87 0.82
CA ILE A 33 -0.04 14.42 0.93
C ILE A 33 0.74 14.11 2.20
N THR A 34 0.11 13.43 3.14
CA THR A 34 0.76 13.00 4.40
C THR A 34 1.40 11.62 4.24
N VAL A 35 0.72 10.70 3.55
CA VAL A 35 1.20 9.33 3.31
C VAL A 35 0.76 8.88 1.93
N ASN A 36 1.62 8.20 1.19
CA ASN A 36 1.25 7.51 -0.03
C ASN A 36 1.46 6.00 0.18
N ARG A 37 0.38 5.26 0.38
CA ARG A 37 0.45 3.81 0.62
C ARG A 37 0.36 3.04 -0.69
N MET A 38 0.94 1.84 -0.70
CA MET A 38 0.84 0.91 -1.82
C MET A 38 0.27 -0.41 -1.33
N PHE A 39 -0.78 -0.87 -2.00
CA PHE A 39 -1.38 -2.17 -1.74
C PHE A 39 -1.74 -2.86 -3.05
N LYS A 40 -1.12 -4.01 -3.28
CA LYS A 40 -1.27 -4.85 -4.46
C LYS A 40 -1.94 -6.17 -4.10
N PRO A 41 -2.64 -6.81 -5.05
CA PRO A 41 -3.37 -8.05 -4.77
C PRO A 41 -2.52 -9.16 -4.13
N PHE A 42 -1.23 -9.27 -4.43
CA PHE A 42 -0.37 -10.29 -3.81
C PHE A 42 -0.21 -10.10 -2.28
N GLN A 43 -0.35 -8.87 -1.78
CA GLN A 43 -0.22 -8.55 -0.34
C GLN A 43 -1.41 -9.03 0.52
N TYR A 44 -2.43 -9.68 -0.07
CA TYR A 44 -3.48 -10.36 0.69
C TYR A 44 -2.97 -11.60 1.44
N LEU A 45 -1.90 -12.23 0.98
CA LEU A 45 -1.32 -13.43 1.59
C LEU A 45 0.17 -13.21 1.88
N LEU A 46 0.71 -13.81 2.93
CA LEU A 46 2.15 -13.76 3.19
C LEU A 46 2.90 -14.66 2.19
N PRO A 47 4.13 -14.32 1.79
CA PRO A 47 4.95 -15.24 1.01
C PRO A 47 5.27 -16.49 1.83
N ILE A 48 5.12 -17.66 1.21
CA ILE A 48 5.61 -18.91 1.79
C ILE A 48 7.15 -18.84 1.77
N PRO A 49 7.86 -19.14 2.86
CA PRO A 49 9.31 -19.15 2.88
C PRO A 49 9.88 -20.02 1.75
N VAL A 50 10.80 -19.44 0.96
CA VAL A 50 11.31 -20.07 -0.27
C VAL A 50 11.96 -21.42 0.00
N ASN A 51 12.64 -21.56 1.15
CA ASN A 51 13.23 -22.81 1.60
C ASN A 51 12.18 -23.91 1.87
N GLU A 52 10.96 -23.58 2.28
CA GLU A 52 9.88 -24.56 2.46
C GLU A 52 9.27 -24.97 1.12
N VAL A 53 9.10 -24.02 0.19
CA VAL A 53 8.64 -24.30 -1.18
C VAL A 53 9.58 -25.29 -1.88
N PHE A 54 10.90 -25.15 -1.71
CA PHE A 54 11.88 -26.05 -2.34
C PHE A 54 11.94 -27.46 -1.73
N LYS A 55 11.43 -27.67 -0.51
CA LYS A 55 11.41 -29.01 0.11
C LYS A 55 10.34 -29.93 -0.47
N SER A 56 9.26 -29.37 -1.04
CA SER A 56 8.11 -30.14 -1.51
C SER A 56 7.76 -29.79 -2.94
N LYS A 57 7.65 -30.82 -3.80
CA LYS A 57 7.18 -30.66 -5.18
C LYS A 57 5.68 -30.34 -5.29
N LEU A 58 4.92 -30.47 -4.20
CA LEU A 58 3.47 -30.23 -4.16
C LEU A 58 3.12 -28.85 -3.61
N LEU A 59 4.07 -28.16 -2.96
CA LEU A 59 3.83 -26.85 -2.36
C LEU A 59 4.04 -25.77 -3.42
N VAL A 60 2.98 -25.04 -3.73
CA VAL A 60 2.98 -23.94 -4.71
C VAL A 60 2.97 -22.61 -3.95
N GLN A 61 3.76 -21.64 -4.43
CA GLN A 61 3.84 -20.30 -3.84
C GLN A 61 2.51 -19.53 -4.02
N ASN A 62 2.23 -18.61 -3.10
CA ASN A 62 1.12 -17.68 -3.22
C ASN A 62 1.29 -16.77 -4.47
N PRO A 63 0.19 -16.39 -5.15
CA PRO A 63 0.24 -15.56 -6.36
C PRO A 63 1.03 -14.25 -6.16
N GLY A 64 1.77 -13.82 -7.19
CA GLY A 64 2.61 -12.61 -7.15
C GLY A 64 3.91 -12.68 -6.33
N TYR A 65 4.22 -13.82 -5.70
CA TYR A 65 5.50 -14.05 -5.00
C TYR A 65 6.41 -15.06 -5.71
N GLY A 66 5.91 -15.74 -6.74
CA GLY A 66 6.69 -16.69 -7.54
C GLY A 66 7.66 -16.00 -8.49
N ALA A 67 8.75 -16.68 -8.85
CA ALA A 67 9.70 -16.19 -9.84
C ALA A 67 9.07 -16.29 -11.26
N GLY A 68 8.30 -15.29 -11.68
CA GLY A 68 7.71 -15.27 -13.02
C GLY A 68 6.58 -14.28 -13.30
N GLU A 69 6.24 -13.36 -12.39
CA GLU A 69 5.31 -12.25 -12.64
C GLU A 69 6.00 -10.90 -12.44
#